data_AF-A0AAW9PQV5-F1
#
_entry.id   AF-A0AAW9PQV5-F1
#
_cell.length_a   1.000
_cell.length_b   1.000
_cell.length_c   1.000
_cell.angle_alpha   90.00
_cell.angle_beta   90.00
_cell.angle_gamma   90.00
#
_symmetry.space_group_name_H-M   'P 1'
#
loop_
_entity.id
_entity.type
_entity.pdbx_description
1 polymer ?
#
loop_
_entity_poly.entity_id
_entity_poly.type
_entity_poly.pdbx_seq_one_letter_code
_entity_poly.pdbx_strand_id
1 'polypeptide(L)'
;MPKTLKEVCDTLINKYGHQALWLDMRSGANGPGLYQSKQPVVISCSRRDLAEHDGKKWHLLNSPLYLDFDPVDDSVNSITATDIYLDDAAIETYMHWNSL
;
A
#
# COMPACT_ATOMS: atom_id res chain seq x y z
N MET A 1 -9.38 -1.45 15.27
CA MET A 1 -10.39 -1.33 14.21
C MET A 1 -9.73 -1.61 12.88
N PRO A 2 -10.42 -2.21 11.90
CA PRO A 2 -9.88 -2.35 10.55
C PRO A 2 -9.56 -0.96 10.00
N LYS A 3 -8.36 -0.78 9.43
CA LYS A 3 -7.98 0.47 8.77
C LYS A 3 -8.47 0.47 7.33
N THR A 4 -8.91 1.61 6.86
CA THR A 4 -9.20 1.88 5.45
C THR A 4 -7.91 2.23 4.70
N LEU A 5 -7.90 2.09 3.36
CA LEU A 5 -6.77 2.52 2.52
C LEU A 5 -6.40 4.00 2.75
N LYS A 6 -7.39 4.88 2.94
CA LYS A 6 -7.17 6.30 3.22
C LYS A 6 -6.43 6.48 4.55
N GLU A 7 -6.86 5.81 5.61
CA GLU A 7 -6.18 5.90 6.92
C GLU A 7 -4.74 5.38 6.86
N VAL A 8 -4.47 4.38 6.00
CA VAL A 8 -3.12 3.90 5.74
C VAL A 8 -2.29 4.98 5.05
N CYS A 9 -2.77 5.53 3.92
CA CYS A 9 -2.07 6.59 3.19
C CYS A 9 -1.84 7.82 4.09
N ASP A 10 -2.87 8.27 4.82
CA ASP A 10 -2.76 9.39 5.74
C ASP A 10 -1.72 9.12 6.83
N THR A 11 -1.63 7.89 7.35
CA THR A 11 -0.59 7.52 8.32
C THR A 11 0.80 7.56 7.67
N LEU A 12 0.98 6.94 6.50
CA LEU A 12 2.26 6.88 5.79
C LEU A 12 2.79 8.27 5.41
N ILE A 13 1.91 9.15 4.94
CA ILE A 13 2.25 10.53 4.57
C ILE A 13 2.56 11.36 5.80
N ASN A 14 1.62 11.47 6.74
CA ASN A 14 1.70 12.46 7.82
C ASN A 14 2.62 12.03 8.96
N LYS A 15 2.74 10.71 9.21
CA LYS A 15 3.55 10.19 10.31
C LYS A 15 4.93 9.76 9.86
N TYR A 16 5.05 9.20 8.65
CA TYR A 16 6.27 8.54 8.22
C TYR A 16 6.90 9.17 6.95
N GLY A 17 6.31 10.22 6.38
CA GLY A 17 6.93 11.04 5.33
C GLY A 17 6.82 10.51 3.89
N HIS A 18 6.11 9.41 3.64
CA HIS A 18 5.95 8.85 2.30
C HIS A 18 4.90 9.61 1.48
N GLN A 19 5.32 10.66 0.76
CA GLN A 19 4.41 11.53 -0.01
C GLN A 19 3.92 10.94 -1.34
N ALA A 20 4.66 9.97 -1.90
CA ALA A 20 4.29 9.29 -3.15
C ALA A 20 4.07 7.80 -2.89
N LEU A 21 2.85 7.34 -3.13
CA LEU A 21 2.38 5.99 -2.82
C LEU A 21 1.73 5.37 -4.06
N TRP A 22 1.91 4.06 -4.23
CA TRP A 22 1.23 3.28 -5.27
C TRP A 22 0.59 2.04 -4.68
N LEU A 23 -0.38 1.50 -5.41
CA LEU A 23 -1.01 0.23 -5.15
C LEU A 23 -0.48 -0.81 -6.14
N ASP A 24 0.15 -1.85 -5.61
CA ASP A 24 0.61 -3.03 -6.35
C ASP A 24 -0.34 -4.20 -6.07
N MET A 25 -0.84 -4.84 -7.13
CA MET A 25 -1.77 -5.97 -7.04
C MET A 25 -1.00 -7.28 -7.18
N ARG A 26 -0.64 -7.91 -6.07
CA ARG A 26 0.24 -9.10 -6.05
C ARG A 26 -0.55 -10.37 -5.82
N SER A 27 -0.15 -11.45 -6.52
CA SER A 27 -0.65 -12.78 -6.22
C SER A 27 -0.24 -13.15 -4.79
N GLY A 28 -1.21 -13.34 -3.88
CA GLY A 28 -0.94 -13.51 -2.45
C GLY A 28 0.02 -14.67 -2.17
N ALA A 29 1.12 -14.38 -1.48
CA ALA A 29 2.00 -15.39 -0.91
C ALA A 29 1.60 -15.65 0.54
N ASN A 30 1.36 -16.92 0.87
CA ASN A 30 1.29 -17.50 2.22
C ASN A 30 -0.05 -17.40 2.99
N GLY A 31 -0.99 -18.28 2.64
CA GLY A 31 -2.07 -18.71 3.54
C GLY A 31 -2.83 -19.91 2.96
N PRO A 32 -3.04 -21.01 3.71
CA PRO A 32 -3.85 -22.13 3.23
C PRO A 32 -5.33 -21.75 3.39
N GLY A 33 -5.91 -21.16 2.35
CA GLY A 33 -7.33 -20.85 2.34
C GLY A 33 -7.74 -19.83 1.29
N LEU A 34 -8.21 -20.35 0.15
CA LEU A 34 -9.22 -19.75 -0.73
C LEU A 34 -8.80 -18.59 -1.65
N TYR A 35 -8.45 -19.01 -2.88
CA TYR A 35 -8.76 -18.40 -4.18
C TYR A 35 -8.08 -17.07 -4.61
N GLN A 36 -7.12 -17.20 -5.53
CA GLN A 36 -6.98 -16.48 -6.83
C GLN A 36 -7.09 -14.94 -6.92
N SER A 37 -7.37 -14.19 -5.85
CA SER A 37 -7.43 -12.73 -5.89
C SER A 37 -6.04 -12.16 -5.58
N LYS A 38 -5.57 -11.29 -6.47
CA LYS A 38 -4.40 -10.45 -6.18
C LYS A 38 -4.71 -9.62 -4.93
N GLN A 39 -3.84 -9.69 -3.92
CA GLN A 39 -3.94 -8.84 -2.73
C GLN A 39 -3.26 -7.51 -3.01
N PRO A 40 -3.88 -6.39 -2.65
CA PRO A 40 -3.28 -5.08 -2.81
C PRO A 40 -2.21 -4.84 -1.74
N VAL A 41 -1.11 -4.24 -2.16
CA VAL A 41 0.01 -3.81 -1.31
C VAL A 41 0.28 -2.35 -1.62
N VAL A 42 0.32 -1.50 -0.58
CA VAL A 42 0.78 -0.12 -0.70
C VAL A 42 2.31 -0.11 -0.69
N ILE A 43 2.89 0.54 -1.68
CA ILE A 43 4.33 0.63 -1.86
C ILE A 43 4.81 2.09 -1.94
N SER A 44 6.07 2.31 -1.56
CA SER A 44 6.77 3.59 -1.73
C SER A 44 7.26 3.81 -3.16
N CYS A 45 7.81 4.98 -3.44
CA CYS A 45 8.53 5.31 -4.69
C CYS A 45 9.78 4.45 -4.94
N SER A 46 10.31 3.79 -3.93
CA SER A 46 11.44 2.87 -4.03
C SER A 46 10.99 1.40 -4.14
N ARG A 47 9.68 1.14 -4.29
CA ARG A 47 9.04 -0.18 -4.31
C ARG A 47 9.10 -0.94 -2.98
N ARG A 48 9.34 -0.23 -1.86
CA ARG A 48 9.25 -0.82 -0.52
C ARG A 48 7.80 -1.11 -0.19
N ASP A 49 7.52 -2.29 0.35
CA ASP A 49 6.20 -2.65 0.85
C ASP A 49 5.94 -1.94 2.19
N LEU A 50 4.88 -1.14 2.23
CA LEU A 50 4.55 -0.30 3.38
C LEU A 50 3.29 -0.80 4.11
N ALA A 51 2.33 -1.34 3.36
CA ALA A 51 1.11 -1.90 3.92
C ALA A 51 0.55 -3.01 3.04
N GLU A 52 -0.08 -4.01 3.65
CA GLU A 52 -0.78 -5.08 2.94
C GLU A 52 -2.24 -5.15 3.39
N HIS A 53 -3.10 -5.69 2.51
CA HIS A 53 -4.46 -6.04 2.86
C HIS A 53 -4.58 -7.56 3.03
N ASP A 54 -5.14 -8.01 4.17
CA ASP A 54 -5.31 -9.45 4.47
C ASP A 54 -6.62 -10.05 3.93
N GLY A 55 -7.32 -9.30 3.06
CA GLY A 55 -8.67 -9.63 2.58
C GLY A 55 -9.80 -9.10 3.48
N LYS A 56 -9.50 -8.57 4.66
CA LYS A 56 -10.49 -7.96 5.58
C LYS A 56 -10.10 -6.56 6.04
N LYS A 57 -8.81 -6.29 6.20
CA LYS A 57 -8.29 -5.04 6.72
C LYS A 57 -6.87 -4.78 6.23
N TRP A 58 -6.51 -3.51 6.28
CA TRP A 58 -5.14 -3.06 6.04
C TRP A 58 -4.26 -3.18 7.28
N HIS A 59 -3.01 -3.56 7.04
CA HIS A 59 -1.94 -3.65 8.04
C HIS A 59 -0.72 -2.91 7.54
N LEU A 60 -0.12 -2.07 8.40
CA LEU A 60 1.21 -1.54 8.14
C LEU A 60 2.23 -2.66 8.34
N LEU A 61 3.17 -2.77 7.41
CA LEU A 61 4.17 -3.82 7.41
C LEU A 61 5.38 -3.46 8.30
N ASN A 62 5.98 -4.47 8.92
CA ASN A 62 7.28 -4.41 9.61
C ASN A 62 7.39 -3.40 10.78
N SER A 63 8.64 -3.20 11.25
CA SER A 63 9.03 -2.24 12.30
C SER A 63 8.90 -0.79 11.79
N PRO A 64 8.68 0.21 12.67
CA PRO A 64 8.63 1.63 12.29
C PRO A 64 9.80 2.10 11.41
N LEU A 65 11.00 1.55 11.60
CA LEU A 65 12.17 1.86 10.77
C LEU A 65 11.98 1.56 9.28
N TYR A 66 11.13 0.58 8.93
CA TYR A 66 10.82 0.26 7.53
C TYR A 66 9.71 1.16 6.96
N LEU A 67 8.90 1.76 7.85
CA LEU A 67 7.81 2.64 7.48
C LEU A 67 8.26 4.10 7.36
N ASP A 68 9.34 4.48 8.03
CA ASP A 68 9.94 5.81 7.90
C ASP A 68 10.61 5.98 6.53
N PHE A 69 10.32 7.10 5.87
CA PHE A 69 10.97 7.47 4.62
C PHE A 69 12.42 7.86 4.88
N ASP A 70 13.35 7.17 4.20
CA ASP A 70 14.77 7.50 4.20
C ASP A 70 15.18 7.94 2.80
N PRO A 71 15.62 9.19 2.57
CA PRO A 71 16.00 9.67 1.25
C PRO A 71 17.19 8.92 0.61
N VAL A 72 18.01 8.22 1.40
CA VAL A 72 19.13 7.40 0.91
C VAL A 72 18.60 6.08 0.35
N ASP A 73 17.77 5.39 1.13
CA ASP A 73 17.24 4.06 0.76
C ASP A 73 16.02 4.16 -0.17
N ASP A 74 15.25 5.24 -0.07
CA ASP A 74 14.02 5.49 -0.82
C ASP A 74 14.21 6.44 -2.01
N SER A 75 15.46 6.56 -2.48
CA SER A 75 15.77 7.31 -3.69
C SER A 75 15.05 6.73 -4.92
N VAL A 76 14.70 7.63 -5.85
CA VAL A 76 13.64 7.43 -6.86
C VAL A 76 13.88 6.19 -7.73
N ASN A 77 12.99 5.21 -7.61
CA ASN A 77 12.81 4.15 -8.60
C ASN A 77 11.61 4.53 -9.47
N SER A 78 11.85 5.12 -10.64
CA SER A 78 10.78 5.53 -11.55
C SER A 78 10.01 4.30 -12.04
N ILE A 79 8.83 4.07 -11.47
CA ILE A 79 8.04 2.86 -11.66
C ILE A 79 7.54 2.67 -13.10
N THR A 80 7.59 1.39 -13.51
CA THR A 80 6.99 0.78 -14.69
C THR A 80 5.45 0.80 -14.64
N ALA A 81 4.84 1.05 -15.79
CA ALA A 81 3.45 1.43 -16.09
C ALA A 81 2.25 0.61 -15.52
N THR A 82 2.42 -0.31 -14.56
CA THR A 82 1.35 -1.20 -14.08
C THR A 82 0.80 -0.90 -12.68
N ASP A 83 1.51 -0.11 -11.87
CA ASP A 83 1.07 0.22 -10.51
C ASP A 83 0.12 1.44 -10.51
N ILE A 84 -0.87 1.44 -9.62
CA ILE A 84 -1.85 2.53 -9.53
C ILE A 84 -1.32 3.59 -8.57
N TYR A 85 -1.11 4.81 -9.05
CA TYR A 85 -0.74 5.94 -8.18
C TYR A 85 -1.90 6.26 -7.21
N LEU A 86 -1.61 6.33 -5.92
CA LEU A 86 -2.61 6.56 -4.87
C LEU A 86 -2.71 8.05 -4.53
N ASP A 87 -3.33 8.81 -5.44
CA ASP A 87 -3.89 10.12 -5.11
C ASP A 87 -5.29 10.00 -4.46
N ASP A 88 -5.85 11.13 -4.03
CA ASP A 88 -7.17 11.16 -3.38
C ASP A 88 -8.27 10.52 -4.27
N ALA A 89 -8.24 10.75 -5.58
CA ALA A 89 -9.24 10.23 -6.51
C ALA A 89 -9.12 8.71 -6.71
N ALA A 90 -7.90 8.19 -6.81
CA ALA A 90 -7.62 6.76 -6.90
C ALA A 90 -7.99 6.03 -5.61
N ILE A 91 -7.72 6.64 -4.45
CA ILE A 91 -8.13 6.12 -3.15
C ILE A 91 -9.65 6.00 -3.09
N GLU A 92 -10.39 7.06 -3.43
CA GLU A 92 -11.86 7.05 -3.44
C GLU A 92 -12.42 5.98 -4.39
N THR A 93 -11.84 5.89 -5.59
CA THR A 93 -12.23 4.88 -6.58
C THR A 93 -12.06 3.47 -6.01
N TYR A 94 -10.89 3.16 -5.46
CA TYR A 94 -10.62 1.83 -4.91
C TYR A 94 -11.52 1.47 -3.72
N MET A 95 -11.90 2.44 -2.90
CA MET A 95 -12.85 2.24 -1.81
C MET A 95 -14.25 1.91 -2.33
N HIS A 96 -14.69 2.58 -3.41
CA HIS A 96 -16.01 2.36 -3.97
C HIS A 96 -16.16 0.94 -4.55
N TRP A 97 -15.13 0.43 -5.23
CA TRP A 97 -15.15 -0.90 -5.84
C TRP A 97 -15.05 -2.07 -4.85
N ASN A 98 -14.46 -1.86 -3.67
CA ASN A 98 -14.30 -2.91 -2.65
C ASN A 98 -15.37 -2.85 -1.53
N SER A 99 -16.37 -1.96 -1.66
CA SER A 99 -17.48 -1.83 -0.71
C SER A 99 -18.79 -2.50 -1.19
N LEU A 100 -18.73 -3.27 -2.27
CA LEU A 100 -19.83 -4.07 -2.86
C LEU A 100 -19.59 -5.57 -2.63
#